data_AF-A0A950ZPL6-F1
#
_entry.id   AF-A0A950ZPL6-F1
#
_cell.length_a   1.000
_cell.length_b   1.000
_cell.length_c   1.000
_cell.angle_alpha   90.00
_cell.angle_beta   90.00
_cell.angle_gamma   90.00
#
_symmetry.space_group_name_H-M   'P 1'
#
loop_
_entity.id
_entity.type
_entity.pdbx_description
1 polymer ?
#
loop_
_entity_poly.entity_id
_entity_poly.type
_entity_poly.pdbx_seq_one_letter_code
_entity_poly.pdbx_strand_id
1 'polypeptide(L)' 'MRDPRVGGRQLILVGRMFEREGDALNAALAYREAVLGGDAGAACEAKQRLELLARRTWPDRPL' A
#
# COMPACT_ATOMS: atom_id res chain seq x y z
N MET A 1 17.32 5.07 -10.29
CA MET A 1 16.47 4.48 -11.35
C MET A 1 15.08 4.23 -10.75
N ARG A 2 14.09 5.09 -11.05
CA ARG A 2 12.67 4.74 -10.86
C ARG A 2 12.28 4.01 -12.14
N ASP A 3 12.11 2.69 -12.08
CA ASP A 3 11.67 1.94 -13.26
C ASP A 3 10.20 2.28 -13.53
N PRO A 4 9.86 2.96 -14.65
CA PRO A 4 8.51 3.42 -14.93
C PRO A 4 7.50 2.29 -15.22
N ARG A 5 7.95 1.03 -15.16
CA ARG A 5 7.14 -0.15 -15.49
C ARG A 5 6.39 -0.74 -14.30
N VAL A 6 6.80 -0.47 -13.06
CA VAL A 6 5.99 -0.85 -11.90
C VAL A 6 4.93 0.23 -11.70
N GLY A 7 3.88 0.16 -12.50
CA GLY A 7 2.76 1.11 -12.41
C GLY A 7 2.11 1.04 -11.03
N GLY A 8 1.47 2.14 -10.59
CA GLY A 8 0.83 2.20 -9.27
C GLY A 8 -0.12 1.04 -9.00
N ARG A 9 -0.83 0.55 -10.03
CA ARG A 9 -1.67 -0.65 -9.94
C ARG A 9 -0.93 -1.93 -9.59
N GLN A 10 0.30 -2.11 -10.08
CA GLN A 10 1.10 -3.29 -9.74
C GLN A 10 1.50 -3.26 -8.27
N LEU A 11 1.88 -2.10 -7.74
CA LEU A 11 2.19 -1.92 -6.31
C LEU A 11 0.97 -2.20 -5.42
N ILE A 12 -0.24 -1.83 -5.87
CA ILE A 12 -1.48 -2.23 -5.19
C ILE A 12 -1.64 -3.75 -5.13
N LEU A 13 -1.40 -4.45 -6.25
CA LEU A 13 -1.52 -5.92 -6.29
C LEU A 13 -0.50 -6.62 -5.39
N VAL A 14 0.73 -6.12 -5.38
CA VAL A 14 1.80 -6.59 -4.48
C VAL A 14 1.42 -6.36 -3.02
N GLY A 15 0.92 -5.16 -2.67
CA GLY A 15 0.45 -4.87 -1.31
C GLY A 15 -0.67 -5.81 -0.85
N ARG A 16 -1.63 -6.13 -1.75
CA ARG A 16 -2.70 -7.10 -1.48
C ARG A 16 -2.19 -8.52 -1.30
N MET A 17 -1.10 -8.89 -2.00
CA MET A 17 -0.46 -10.20 -1.82
C MET A 17 0.09 -10.32 -0.40
N PHE A 18 0.87 -9.34 0.04
CA PHE A 18 1.43 -9.31 1.39
C PHE A 18 0.33 -9.26 2.47
N GLU A 19 -0.76 -8.52 2.26
CA GLU A 19 -1.92 -8.57 3.18
C GLU A 19 -2.48 -9.99 3.35
N ARG A 20 -2.56 -10.78 2.26
CA ARG A 20 -3.07 -12.15 2.31
C ARG A 20 -2.10 -13.09 3.03
N GLU A 21 -0.81 -12.83 2.94
CA GLU A 21 0.24 -13.57 3.65
C GLU A 21 0.35 -13.16 5.13
N GLY A 22 -0.35 -12.09 5.55
CA GLY A 22 -0.27 -11.55 6.90
C GLY A 22 0.95 -10.66 7.13
N ASP A 23 1.70 -10.32 6.08
CA ASP A 23 2.87 -9.45 6.14
C ASP A 23 2.44 -7.98 6.03
N ALA A 24 2.02 -7.42 7.17
CA ALA A 24 1.58 -6.04 7.25
C ALA A 24 2.71 -5.03 6.94
N LEU A 25 3.97 -5.37 7.21
CA LEU A 25 5.09 -4.46 6.94
C LEU A 25 5.32 -4.29 5.44
N ASN A 26 5.46 -5.41 4.71
CA ASN A 26 5.69 -5.37 3.28
C ASN A 26 4.46 -4.86 2.51
N ALA A 27 3.25 -5.13 2.99
CA ALA A 27 2.03 -4.51 2.46
C ALA A 27 2.06 -2.99 2.59
N ALA A 28 2.43 -2.46 3.76
CA ALA A 28 2.52 -1.02 3.98
C ALA A 28 3.58 -0.35 3.10
N LEU A 29 4.73 -1.00 2.90
CA LEU A 29 5.78 -0.49 2.01
C LEU A 29 5.30 -0.39 0.56
N ALA A 30 4.68 -1.44 0.04
CA ALA A 30 4.16 -1.46 -1.33
C ALA A 30 3.10 -0.37 -1.57
N TYR A 31 2.16 -0.19 -0.64
CA TYR A 31 1.16 0.88 -0.74
C TYR A 31 1.79 2.27 -0.63
N ARG A 32 2.79 2.47 0.24
CA ARG A 32 3.48 3.75 0.35
C ARG A 32 4.21 4.12 -0.94
N GLU A 33 4.83 3.15 -1.61
CA GLU A 33 5.40 3.37 -2.94
C GLU A 33 4.33 3.70 -3.99
N ALA A 34 3.17 3.04 -3.95
CA ALA A 34 2.05 3.34 -4.86
C ALA A 34 1.56 4.79 -4.70
N VAL A 35 1.52 5.31 -3.46
CA VAL A 35 1.20 6.72 -3.18
C VAL A 35 2.24 7.66 -3.78
N LEU A 36 3.52 7.30 -3.72
CA LEU A 36 4.63 8.12 -4.24
C LEU A 36 4.85 7.97 -5.76
N GLY A 37 4.14 7.03 -6.39
CA GLY A 37 4.27 6.68 -7.81
C GLY A 37 3.59 7.65 -8.79
N GLY A 38 2.73 8.55 -8.31
CA GLY A 38 2.14 9.63 -9.12
C GLY A 38 0.88 9.25 -9.93
N ASP A 39 0.45 7.99 -9.90
CA ASP A 39 -0.87 7.57 -10.40
C ASP A 39 -1.94 7.93 -9.35
N ALA A 40 -2.78 8.92 -9.65
CA ALA A 40 -3.80 9.41 -8.72
C ALA A 40 -4.81 8.33 -8.30
N GLY A 41 -5.15 7.40 -9.21
CA GLY A 41 -6.07 6.30 -8.91
C GLY A 41 -5.45 5.30 -7.95
N ALA A 42 -4.22 4.87 -8.25
CA ALA A 42 -3.47 3.97 -7.38
C ALA A 42 -3.14 4.60 -6.01
N ALA A 43 -2.81 5.90 -5.99
CA ALA A 43 -2.50 6.61 -4.77
C ALA A 43 -3.72 6.71 -3.84
N CYS A 44 -4.92 6.93 -4.39
CA CYS A 44 -6.15 6.96 -3.60
C CYS A 44 -6.44 5.59 -2.97
N GLU A 45 -6.34 4.52 -3.75
CA GLU A 45 -6.55 3.16 -3.24
C GLU A 45 -5.49 2.77 -2.20
N ALA A 46 -4.23 3.09 -2.45
CA ALA A 46 -3.12 2.78 -1.56
C ALA A 46 -3.25 3.45 -0.19
N LYS A 47 -3.71 4.71 -0.15
CA LYS A 47 -3.99 5.42 1.11
C LYS A 47 -5.07 4.71 1.93
N GLN A 48 -6.19 4.35 1.31
CA GLN A 48 -7.29 3.64 1.97
C GLN A 48 -6.82 2.29 2.52
N ARG A 49 -5.99 1.57 1.76
CA ARG A 49 -5.40 0.30 2.19
C ARG A 49 -4.45 0.46 3.38
N LEU A 50 -3.60 1.49 3.37
CA LEU A 50 -2.73 1.82 4.51
C LEU A 50 -3.52 2.10 5.79
N GLU A 51 -4.61 2.86 5.70
CA GLU A 51 -5.47 3.16 6.85
C GLU A 51 -6.12 1.89 7.41
N LEU A 52 -6.63 1.02 6.55
CA LEU A 52 -7.23 -0.26 6.96
C LEU A 52 -6.18 -1.17 7.62
N LEU A 53 -4.98 -1.25 7.05
CA LEU A 53 -3.89 -2.06 7.56
C LEU A 53 -3.41 -1.55 8.91
N ALA A 54 -3.30 -0.24 9.09
CA ALA A 54 -2.95 0.38 10.35
C ALA A 54 -3.99 0.08 11.44
N ARG A 55 -5.29 0.17 11.14
CA ARG A 55 -6.37 -0.16 12.08
C ARG A 55 -6.37 -1.63 12.50
N ARG A 56 -6.04 -2.54 11.58
CA ARG A 56 -5.96 -3.99 11.87
C ARG A 56 -4.74 -4.34 12.71
N THR A 57 -3.62 -3.68 12.46
CA THR A 57 -2.34 -3.99 13.13
C THR A 57 -2.20 -3.24 14.46
N TRP A 58 -2.77 -2.04 14.56
CA TRP A 58 -2.75 -1.18 15.76
C TRP A 58 -4.12 -0.55 16.00
N PRO A 59 -5.07 -1.30 16.59
CA PRO A 59 -6.42 -0.81 16.83
C PRO A 59 -6.50 0.40 17.77
N ASP A 60 -5.52 0.57 18.67
CA ASP A 60 -5.50 1.63 19.69
C ASP A 60 -4.75 2.91 19.30
N ARG A 61 -4.28 3.05 18.05
CA ARG A 61 -3.49 4.23 17.64
C ARG A 61 -4.40 5.31 17.04
N PRO A 62 -4.52 6.51 17.66
CA PRO A 62 -5.21 7.63 17.04
C PRO A 62 -4.43 8.11 15.80
N LEU A 63 -5.17 8.32 14.69
CA LEU A 63 -4.67 8.83 13.41
C LEU A 63 -4.29 10.31 13.49
#